data_AF-G1X563-F1
#
_entry.id   AF-G1X563-F1
#
_cell.length_a   1.000
_cell.length_b   1.000
_cell.length_c   1.000
_cell.angle_alpha   90.00
_cell.angle_beta   90.00
_cell.angle_gamma   90.00
#
_symmetry.space_group_name_H-M   'P 1'
#
loop_
_entity.id
_entity.type
_entity.pdbx_description
1 polymer ?
#
loop_
_entity_poly.entity_id
_entity_poly.type
_entity_poly.pdbx_seq_one_letter_code
_entity_poly.pdbx_strand_id
1 'polypeptide(L)'
;MLNYTLSTGEVFAIETFGSTGRGLVHDDLEVSHYAKRSDIDTSTVPLRLPSAKSLLSVINKNFGTLPFCRRYLDRLGQERYLLGLNNLVTSGIVEAYPPLCDIKGSYTAQYEHTILLRPTCKEVVSRGNDY
;
A
#
# COMPACT_ATOMS: atom_id res chain seq x y z
N MET A 1 -18.08 15.60 9.43
CA MET A 1 -16.69 15.54 8.92
C MET A 1 -15.77 15.82 10.08
N LEU A 2 -14.71 15.03 10.25
CA LEU A 2 -13.62 15.40 11.15
C LEU A 2 -12.87 16.57 10.48
N ASN A 3 -12.75 17.70 11.18
CA ASN A 3 -11.95 18.83 10.70
C ASN A 3 -10.51 18.58 11.12
N TYR A 4 -9.67 18.18 10.16
CA TYR A 4 -8.24 18.02 10.36
C TYR A 4 -7.50 19.26 9.84
N THR A 5 -6.52 19.74 10.61
CA THR A 5 -5.68 20.88 10.25
C THR A 5 -4.25 20.42 10.09
N LEU A 6 -3.64 20.75 8.95
CA LEU A 6 -2.25 20.40 8.64
C LEU A 6 -1.29 21.09 9.61
N SER A 7 -0.28 20.37 10.07
CA SER A 7 0.67 20.80 11.09
C SER A 7 2.11 20.82 10.59
N THR A 8 2.92 21.73 11.13
CA THR A 8 4.35 21.79 10.88
C THR A 8 5.04 20.48 11.25
N GLY A 9 5.91 19.98 10.37
CA GLY A 9 6.65 18.74 10.51
C GLY A 9 6.02 17.55 9.77
N GLU A 10 4.75 17.65 9.37
CA GLU A 10 4.07 16.59 8.62
C GLU A 10 4.52 16.53 7.16
N VAL A 11 4.39 15.33 6.60
CA VAL A 11 4.69 15.01 5.20
C VAL A 11 3.44 14.46 4.56
N PHE A 12 3.09 14.97 3.39
CA PHE A 12 1.87 14.56 2.67
C PHE A 12 2.21 14.15 1.25
N ALA A 13 1.60 13.03 0.83
CA ALA A 13 1.31 12.79 -0.57
C ALA A 13 0.07 13.62 -0.95
N ILE A 14 0.22 14.52 -1.92
CA ILE A 14 -0.89 15.27 -2.51
C ILE A 14 -1.15 14.68 -3.87
N GLU A 15 -2.20 13.86 -3.95
CA GLU A 15 -2.61 13.17 -5.16
C GLU A 15 -4.06 13.52 -5.51
N THR A 16 -4.34 13.62 -6.80
CA THR A 16 -5.70 13.83 -7.31
C THR A 16 -5.95 12.92 -8.50
N PHE A 17 -7.19 12.45 -8.62
CA PHE A 17 -7.62 11.56 -9.68
C PHE A 17 -8.78 12.19 -10.45
N GLY A 18 -8.62 12.34 -11.76
CA GLY A 18 -9.70 12.70 -12.68
C GLY A 18 -10.29 11.45 -13.31
N SER A 19 -11.61 11.44 -13.54
CA SER A 19 -12.30 10.32 -14.20
C SER A 19 -13.35 10.82 -15.19
N THR A 20 -13.50 10.12 -16.32
CA THR A 20 -14.64 10.27 -17.25
C THR A 20 -15.82 9.35 -16.89
N GLY A 21 -15.68 8.56 -15.83
CA GLY A 21 -16.68 7.60 -15.35
C GLY A 21 -17.55 8.17 -14.25
N ARG A 22 -17.75 7.39 -13.17
CA ARG A 22 -18.58 7.78 -12.03
C ARG A 22 -17.82 8.62 -10.99
N GLY A 23 -16.49 8.68 -11.09
CA GLY A 23 -15.66 9.32 -10.07
C GLY A 23 -15.66 8.54 -8.76
N LEU A 24 -15.93 7.24 -8.82
CA LEU A 24 -15.93 6.33 -7.66
C LEU A 24 -15.25 5.03 -8.06
N VAL A 25 -14.30 4.60 -7.25
CA VAL A 25 -13.57 3.36 -7.47
C VAL A 25 -14.18 2.19 -6.71
N HIS A 26 -13.93 0.99 -7.22
CA HIS A 26 -14.19 -0.29 -6.56
C HIS A 26 -13.01 -1.22 -6.79
N ASP A 27 -12.89 -2.24 -5.92
CA ASP A 27 -11.89 -3.28 -6.07
C ASP A 27 -12.23 -4.14 -7.30
N ASP A 28 -11.26 -4.33 -8.20
CA ASP A 28 -11.38 -5.22 -9.35
C ASP A 28 -10.02 -5.86 -9.69
N LEU A 29 -10.02 -6.88 -10.56
CA LEU A 29 -8.84 -7.58 -11.08
C LEU A 29 -8.03 -8.36 -10.02
N GLU A 30 -6.89 -8.90 -10.45
CA GLU A 30 -6.03 -9.71 -9.57
C GLU A 30 -5.20 -8.83 -8.62
N VAL A 31 -5.27 -9.14 -7.32
CA VAL A 31 -4.49 -8.47 -6.28
C VAL A 31 -2.99 -8.68 -6.49
N SER A 32 -2.24 -7.58 -6.51
CA SER A 32 -0.78 -7.60 -6.64
C SER A 32 -0.05 -6.91 -5.50
N HIS A 33 -0.67 -5.96 -4.79
CA HIS A 33 -0.05 -5.15 -3.74
C HIS A 33 -0.50 -5.59 -2.35
N TYR A 34 0.45 -5.57 -1.41
CA TYR A 34 0.25 -6.01 -0.04
C TYR A 34 1.09 -5.16 0.90
N ALA A 35 0.67 -4.98 2.16
CA ALA A 35 1.52 -4.40 3.19
C ALA A 35 1.27 -5.10 4.53
N LYS A 36 2.30 -5.20 5.37
CA LYS A 36 2.11 -5.65 6.75
C LYS A 36 1.45 -4.53 7.54
N ARG A 37 0.38 -4.84 8.26
CA ARG A 37 -0.28 -3.89 9.16
C ARG A 37 0.61 -3.53 10.33
N SER A 38 0.81 -2.24 10.56
CA SER A 38 1.64 -1.71 11.65
C SER A 38 0.92 -1.67 12.99
N ASP A 39 -0.42 -1.71 12.98
CA ASP A 39 -1.30 -1.62 14.14
C ASP A 39 -1.66 -2.97 14.76
N ILE A 40 -1.12 -4.08 14.21
CA ILE A 40 -1.38 -5.43 14.68
C ILE A 40 -0.20 -5.96 15.51
N ASP A 41 -0.49 -6.35 16.74
CA ASP A 41 0.43 -7.14 17.53
C ASP A 41 0.42 -8.60 17.06
N THR A 42 1.40 -8.94 16.23
CA THR A 42 1.56 -10.29 15.68
C THR A 42 1.74 -11.39 16.74
N SER A 43 2.11 -11.05 17.98
CA SER A 43 2.21 -12.04 19.08
C SER A 43 0.85 -12.58 19.52
N THR A 44 -0.22 -11.82 19.28
CA THR A 44 -1.60 -12.18 19.64
C THR A 44 -2.31 -13.02 18.57
N VAL A 45 -1.72 -13.12 17.36
CA VAL A 45 -2.30 -13.85 16.24
C VAL A 45 -1.59 -15.21 16.10
N PRO A 46 -2.22 -16.33 16.49
CA PRO A 46 -1.60 -17.65 16.44
C PRO A 46 -1.47 -18.14 14.99
N LEU A 47 -0.35 -17.81 14.35
CA LEU A 47 -0.02 -18.30 13.01
C LEU A 47 0.42 -19.76 13.12
N ARG A 48 -0.37 -20.71 12.59
CA ARG A 48 -0.04 -22.15 12.67
C ARG A 48 0.68 -22.68 11.44
N LEU A 49 0.40 -22.09 10.27
CA LEU A 49 0.90 -22.58 8.99
C LEU A 49 2.40 -22.27 8.83
N PRO A 50 3.28 -23.28 8.65
CA PRO A 50 4.72 -23.05 8.54
C PRO A 50 5.13 -22.16 7.36
N SER A 51 4.47 -22.30 6.21
CA SER A 51 4.73 -21.46 5.03
C SER A 51 4.37 -19.98 5.30
N ALA A 52 3.30 -19.71 6.04
CA ALA A 52 2.96 -18.35 6.44
C ALA A 52 3.98 -17.75 7.42
N LYS A 53 4.49 -18.54 8.38
CA LYS A 53 5.57 -18.11 9.30
C LYS A 53 6.84 -17.75 8.54
N SER A 54 7.26 -18.62 7.63
CA SER A 54 8.45 -18.41 6.81
C SER A 54 8.29 -17.16 5.96
N LEU A 55 7.13 -17.00 5.29
CA LEU A 55 6.86 -15.82 4.48
C LEU A 55 6.80 -14.53 5.31
N LEU A 56 6.20 -14.56 6.50
CA LEU A 56 6.17 -13.40 7.41
C LEU A 56 7.58 -12.98 7.85
N SER A 57 8.48 -13.95 8.08
CA SER A 57 9.89 -13.65 8.36
C SER A 57 10.56 -12.94 7.19
N VAL A 58 10.31 -13.40 5.95
CA VAL A 58 10.79 -12.74 4.73
C VAL A 58 10.24 -11.33 4.61
N ILE A 59 8.93 -11.13 4.84
CA ILE A 59 8.29 -9.81 4.79
C ILE A 59 8.90 -8.87 5.84
N ASN A 60 9.03 -9.32 7.09
CA ASN A 60 9.62 -8.51 8.16
C ASN A 60 11.07 -8.10 7.84
N LYS A 61 11.87 -9.03 7.29
CA LYS A 61 13.29 -8.78 6.99
C LYS A 61 13.48 -7.80 5.82
N ASN A 62 12.64 -7.88 4.79
CA ASN A 62 12.88 -7.17 3.53
C ASN A 62 12.01 -5.92 3.34
N PHE A 63 10.82 -5.88 3.93
CA PHE A 63 9.85 -4.80 3.73
C PHE A 63 9.42 -4.13 5.05
N GLY A 64 9.41 -4.88 6.15
CA GLY A 64 8.88 -4.38 7.42
C GLY A 64 7.40 -4.04 7.26
N THR A 65 7.06 -2.76 7.34
CA THR A 65 5.71 -2.21 7.11
C THR A 65 5.56 -1.54 5.74
N LEU A 66 6.62 -1.47 4.92
CA LEU A 66 6.52 -0.92 3.57
C LEU A 66 5.70 -1.85 2.67
N PRO A 67 4.89 -1.31 1.74
CA PRO A 67 4.18 -2.11 0.75
C PRO A 67 5.13 -2.92 -0.14
N PHE A 68 4.67 -4.10 -0.55
CA PHE A 68 5.37 -5.01 -1.46
C PHE A 68 4.41 -5.60 -2.49
N CYS A 69 4.95 -6.30 -3.50
CA CYS A 69 4.16 -7.02 -4.48
C CYS A 69 4.69 -8.44 -4.70
N ARG A 70 3.88 -9.30 -5.33
CA ARG A 70 4.24 -10.70 -5.65
C ARG A 70 5.58 -10.82 -6.39
N ARG A 71 5.81 -9.93 -7.37
CA ARG A 71 7.07 -9.87 -8.14
C ARG A 71 8.31 -9.65 -7.26
N TYR A 72 8.18 -8.97 -6.12
CA TYR A 72 9.31 -8.77 -5.21
C TYR A 72 9.61 -10.04 -4.43
N LEU A 73 8.58 -10.80 -4.04
CA LEU A 73 8.76 -12.12 -3.45
C LEU A 73 9.43 -13.08 -4.45
N ASP A 74 9.02 -13.05 -5.72
CA ASP A 74 9.65 -13.84 -6.78
C ASP A 74 11.15 -13.51 -6.93
N ARG A 75 11.52 -12.22 -6.92
CA ARG A 75 12.92 -11.76 -6.98
C ARG A 75 13.75 -12.17 -5.76
N LEU A 76 13.11 -12.38 -4.61
CA LEU A 76 13.74 -12.93 -3.40
C LEU A 76 13.83 -14.46 -3.43
N GLY A 77 13.46 -15.10 -4.54
CA GLY A 77 13.47 -16.56 -4.71
C GLY A 77 12.37 -17.26 -3.91
N GLN A 78 11.31 -16.56 -3.49
CA GLN A 78 10.17 -17.22 -2.85
C GLN A 78 9.35 -17.94 -3.91
N GLU A 79 9.03 -19.20 -3.66
CA GLU A 79 8.19 -20.02 -4.52
C GLU A 79 6.95 -20.51 -3.76
N ARG A 80 5.86 -20.79 -4.49
CA ARG A 80 4.62 -21.40 -3.94
C ARG A 80 4.08 -20.69 -2.69
N TYR A 81 4.33 -19.39 -2.56
CA TYR A 81 4.03 -18.61 -1.35
C TYR A 81 2.56 -18.18 -1.24
N LEU A 82 1.74 -18.35 -2.29
CA LEU A 82 0.36 -17.85 -2.33
C LEU A 82 -0.51 -18.37 -1.18
N LEU A 83 -0.35 -19.65 -0.79
CA LEU A 83 -1.07 -20.19 0.36
C LEU A 83 -0.67 -19.49 1.68
N GLY A 84 0.63 -19.26 1.87
CA GLY A 84 1.16 -18.55 3.03
C GLY A 84 0.70 -17.09 3.05
N LEU A 85 0.75 -16.42 1.89
CA LEU A 85 0.32 -15.03 1.72
C LEU A 85 -1.17 -14.88 2.02
N ASN A 86 -2.02 -15.76 1.45
CA ASN A 86 -3.46 -15.76 1.73
C ASN A 86 -3.75 -15.96 3.22
N ASN A 87 -3.00 -16.86 3.89
CA ASN A 87 -3.16 -17.06 5.33
C ASN A 87 -2.79 -15.82 6.15
N LEU A 88 -1.75 -15.07 5.75
CA LEU A 88 -1.38 -13.80 6.37
C LEU A 88 -2.44 -12.72 6.14
N VAL A 89 -3.07 -12.70 4.97
CA VAL A 89 -4.17 -11.78 4.65
C VAL A 89 -5.41 -12.09 5.47
N THR A 90 -5.87 -13.35 5.47
CA THR A 90 -7.07 -13.76 6.22
C THR A 90 -6.90 -13.66 7.73
N SER A 91 -5.66 -13.71 8.24
CA SER A 91 -5.35 -13.49 9.66
C SER A 91 -5.21 -12.01 10.03
N GLY A 92 -5.30 -11.09 9.06
CA GLY A 92 -5.20 -9.64 9.27
C GLY A 92 -3.79 -9.13 9.54
N ILE A 93 -2.75 -9.97 9.43
CA ILE A 93 -1.35 -9.54 9.60
C ILE A 93 -0.88 -8.73 8.39
N VAL A 94 -1.32 -9.15 7.19
CA VAL A 94 -1.04 -8.48 5.93
C VAL A 94 -2.36 -7.96 5.37
N GLU A 95 -2.36 -6.75 4.85
CA GLU A 95 -3.47 -6.18 4.10
C GLU A 95 -3.21 -6.37 2.60
N ALA A 96 -4.28 -6.67 1.86
CA ALA A 96 -4.28 -6.78 0.41
C ALA A 96 -4.84 -5.49 -0.19
N TYR A 97 -4.15 -4.91 -1.18
CA TYR A 97 -4.57 -3.71 -1.90
C TYR A 97 -4.86 -4.10 -3.35
N PRO A 98 -6.12 -4.47 -3.68
CA PRO A 98 -6.52 -4.74 -5.06
C PRO A 98 -6.40 -3.48 -5.93
N PRO A 99 -6.30 -3.65 -7.26
CA PRO A 99 -6.52 -2.54 -8.19
C PRO A 99 -7.85 -1.83 -7.93
N LEU A 100 -7.81 -0.50 -7.87
CA LEU A 100 -8.97 0.37 -7.72
C LEU A 100 -9.39 0.90 -9.09
N CYS A 101 -10.60 0.53 -9.53
CA CYS A 101 -11.09 0.82 -10.88
C CYS A 101 -12.41 1.62 -10.85
N ASP A 102 -12.59 2.56 -11.77
CA ASP A 102 -13.92 3.12 -12.09
C ASP A 102 -14.64 2.18 -13.09
N ILE A 103 -15.82 2.55 -13.58
CA ILE A 103 -16.63 1.73 -14.47
C ILE A 103 -15.89 1.37 -15.76
N LYS A 104 -16.15 0.16 -16.27
CA LYS A 104 -15.57 -0.34 -17.52
C LYS A 104 -15.79 0.66 -18.66
N GLY A 105 -14.71 0.96 -19.40
CA GLY A 105 -14.73 1.88 -20.55
C GLY A 105 -14.50 3.35 -20.19
N SER A 106 -14.41 3.70 -18.89
CA SER A 106 -13.95 5.02 -18.48
C SER A 106 -12.43 5.16 -18.57
N TYR A 107 -11.96 6.41 -18.53
CA TYR A 107 -10.55 6.76 -18.46
C TYR A 107 -10.28 7.54 -17.16
N THR A 108 -9.14 7.25 -16.54
CA THR A 108 -8.66 7.94 -15.34
C THR A 108 -7.29 8.56 -15.58
N ALA A 109 -7.00 9.64 -14.86
CA ALA A 109 -5.69 10.29 -14.84
C ALA A 109 -5.32 10.66 -13.40
N GLN A 110 -4.03 10.64 -13.07
CA GLN A 110 -3.50 10.96 -11.74
C GLN A 110 -2.27 11.87 -11.87
N TYR A 111 -2.13 12.81 -10.94
CA TYR A 111 -0.87 13.47 -10.62
C TYR A 111 -0.65 13.45 -9.12
N GLU A 112 0.62 13.38 -8.71
CA GLU A 112 1.01 13.31 -7.31
C GLU A 112 2.32 14.07 -7.06
N HIS A 113 2.39 14.77 -5.93
CA HIS A 113 3.64 15.21 -5.34
C HIS A 113 3.67 14.93 -3.84
N THR A 114 4.84 14.60 -3.33
CA THR A 114 5.16 14.71 -1.90
C THR A 114 5.49 16.16 -1.54
N ILE A 115 4.88 16.66 -0.45
CA ILE A 115 5.20 17.96 0.16
C ILE A 115 5.69 17.79 1.60
N LEU A 116 6.61 18.67 2.00
CA LEU A 116 7.10 18.79 3.37
C LEU A 116 6.57 20.10 3.96
N LEU A 117 5.87 20.01 5.10
CA LEU A 117 5.44 21.20 5.86
C LEU A 117 6.52 21.61 6.84
N ARG A 118 7.59 22.21 6.33
CA ARG A 118 8.77 22.56 7.13
C ARG A 118 8.44 23.77 8.02
N PRO A 119 9.19 23.97 9.14
CA PRO A 119 8.96 25.12 10.02
C PRO A 119 9.05 26.49 9.34
N THR A 120 9.82 26.60 8.25
CA THR A 120 10.10 27.86 7.56
C THR A 120 9.42 27.99 6.20
N CYS A 121 8.94 26.89 5.60
CA CYS A 121 8.30 26.90 4.29
C CYS A 121 7.51 25.61 4.01
N LYS A 122 6.67 25.67 2.98
CA LYS A 122 6.13 24.48 2.32
C LYS A 122 7.04 24.13 1.14
N GLU A 123 7.56 22.92 1.13
CA GLU A 123 8.47 22.45 0.08
C GLU A 123 7.82 21.32 -0.72
N VAL A 124 7.69 21.50 -2.04
CA VAL A 124 7.27 20.43 -2.95
C VAL A 124 8.51 19.62 -3.31
N VAL A 125 8.92 18.72 -2.42
CA VAL A 125 10.22 18.04 -2.49
C VAL A 125 10.39 17.17 -3.74
N SER A 126 9.29 16.76 -4.36
CA SER A 126 9.26 15.92 -5.56
C SER A 126 9.08 16.69 -6.87
N ARG A 127 9.08 18.04 -6.86
CA ARG A 127 8.90 18.84 -8.09
C ARG A 127 10.07 18.66 -9.05
N GLY A 128 9.77 18.40 -10.34
CA GLY A 128 10.74 18.37 -11.43
C GLY A 128 10.48 19.40 -12.51
N ASN A 129 11.24 19.33 -13.61
CA ASN A 129 10.98 20.13 -14.83
C ASN A 129 9.93 19.48 -15.75
N ASP A 130 9.61 18.22 -15.48
CA ASP A 130 8.63 17.40 -16.17
C ASP A 130 7.22 17.64 -15.64
N TYR A 131 7.04 17.60 -14.32
CA TYR A 131 5.80 18.01 -13.66
C TYR A 131 6.00 18.30 -12.17
#